data_AF-A0A661TGB1-F1
#
_entry.id   AF-A0A661TGB1-F1
#
_cell.length_a   1.000
_cell.length_b   1.000
_cell.length_c   1.000
_cell.angle_alpha   90.00
_cell.angle_beta   90.00
_cell.angle_gamma   90.00
#
_symmetry.space_group_name_H-M   'P 1'
#
loop_
_entity.id
_entity.type
_entity.pdbx_description
1 polymer ?
#
loop_
_entity_poly.entity_id
_entity_poly.type
_entity_poly.pdbx_seq_one_letter_code
_entity_poly.pdbx_strand_id
1 'polypeptide(L)'
;MRLFGKTEDFTFSDGHLQAYCCSLVRGILNEALAGNLDFLDGAVFPHTCDSMQRLSDIWRINTSFSLHGDLVLPVKLNTDTAKTYMVDVLKLFMQRTGEQLGVVITGEDLEKAIQETNSIRKALCDLAAMRERSPGAVSGSDMYVAACASMIMAPSEWLDTMNS
;
A
#
# COMPACT_ATOMS: atom_id res chain seq x y z
N MET A 1 3.75 4.25 -2.75
CA MET A 1 3.46 3.26 -3.82
C MET A 1 3.02 1.93 -3.20
N ARG A 2 2.01 1.26 -3.75
CA ARG A 2 1.60 -0.09 -3.35
C ARG A 2 2.29 -1.15 -4.20
N LEU A 3 2.80 -2.19 -3.55
CA LEU A 3 3.34 -3.38 -4.22
C LEU A 3 2.23 -4.41 -4.42
N PHE A 4 2.07 -4.89 -5.66
CA PHE A 4 1.09 -5.93 -6.01
C PHE A 4 1.70 -7.33 -6.15
N GLY A 5 3.03 -7.42 -6.15
CA GLY A 5 3.78 -8.67 -6.35
C GLY A 5 3.66 -9.21 -7.78
N LYS A 6 4.72 -9.85 -8.27
CA LYS A 6 4.62 -10.67 -9.48
C LYS A 6 4.07 -12.05 -9.13
N THR A 7 3.29 -12.63 -10.02
CA THR A 7 2.69 -13.97 -9.85
C THR A 7 3.53 -15.08 -10.48
N GLU A 8 4.65 -14.74 -11.09
CA GLU A 8 5.53 -15.64 -11.82
C GLU A 8 6.95 -15.53 -11.27
N ASP A 9 7.65 -16.66 -11.25
CA ASP A 9 9.02 -16.84 -10.74
C ASP A 9 9.20 -16.48 -9.25
N PHE A 10 9.33 -17.52 -8.41
CA PHE A 10 9.51 -17.41 -6.97
C PHE A 10 10.89 -17.89 -6.51
N THR A 11 11.86 -17.99 -7.43
CA THR A 11 13.18 -18.60 -7.22
C THR A 11 13.88 -18.09 -5.95
N PHE A 12 13.83 -16.79 -5.67
CA PHE A 12 14.47 -16.21 -4.49
C PHE A 12 13.61 -16.38 -3.22
N SER A 13 12.28 -16.40 -3.34
CA SER A 13 11.38 -16.48 -2.19
C SER A 13 11.13 -17.90 -1.66
N ASP A 14 11.33 -18.94 -2.48
CA ASP A 14 11.02 -20.34 -2.14
C ASP A 14 11.90 -20.92 -1.02
N GLY A 15 13.08 -20.32 -0.79
CA GLY A 15 13.94 -20.65 0.35
C GLY A 15 13.45 -20.07 1.69
N HIS A 16 12.52 -19.11 1.66
CA HIS A 16 12.09 -18.36 2.83
C HIS A 16 10.60 -18.56 3.16
N LEU A 17 9.78 -18.82 2.14
CA LEU A 17 8.34 -18.97 2.25
C LEU A 17 7.90 -20.33 1.71
N GLN A 18 6.93 -20.93 2.39
CA GLN A 18 6.35 -22.19 1.95
C GLN A 18 5.47 -22.01 0.72
N ALA A 19 5.34 -23.05 -0.10
CA ALA A 19 4.55 -23.01 -1.34
C ALA A 19 3.06 -22.67 -1.11
N TYR A 20 2.53 -22.90 0.08
CA TYR A 20 1.14 -22.56 0.45
C TYR A 20 0.93 -21.09 0.85
N CYS A 21 1.99 -20.28 0.96
CA CYS A 21 1.87 -18.85 1.18
C CYS A 21 1.23 -18.17 -0.05
N CYS A 22 0.47 -17.09 0.18
CA CYS A 22 -0.21 -16.41 -0.92
C CYS A 22 0.78 -15.81 -1.93
N SER A 23 0.38 -15.79 -3.21
CA SER A 23 1.22 -15.31 -4.31
C SER A 23 1.70 -13.87 -4.13
N LEU A 24 0.87 -13.00 -3.53
CA LEU A 24 1.23 -11.62 -3.22
C LEU A 24 2.50 -11.54 -2.34
N VAL A 25 2.53 -12.31 -1.26
CA VAL A 25 3.63 -12.28 -0.29
C VAL A 25 4.89 -12.90 -0.88
N ARG A 26 4.76 -14.03 -1.60
CA ARG A 26 5.88 -14.66 -2.31
C ARG A 26 6.47 -13.74 -3.38
N GLY A 27 5.62 -13.13 -4.19
CA GLY A 27 6.03 -12.22 -5.26
C GLY A 27 6.71 -10.95 -4.75
N ILE A 28 6.18 -10.32 -3.71
CA ILE A 28 6.80 -9.13 -3.11
C ILE A 28 8.19 -9.47 -2.54
N LEU A 29 8.32 -10.58 -1.81
CA LEU A 29 9.61 -11.00 -1.27
C LEU A 29 10.60 -11.33 -2.39
N ASN A 30 10.16 -12.02 -3.44
CA ASN A 30 11.01 -12.38 -4.56
C ASN A 30 11.59 -11.14 -5.25
N GLU A 31 10.76 -10.12 -5.50
CA GLU A 31 11.21 -8.87 -6.11
C GLU A 31 12.21 -8.11 -5.21
N ALA A 32 12.02 -8.14 -3.89
CA ALA A 32 12.96 -7.54 -2.94
C ALA A 32 14.30 -8.26 -2.94
N LEU A 33 14.29 -9.59 -2.87
CA LEU A 33 15.51 -10.41 -2.85
C LEU A 33 16.26 -10.39 -4.19
N ALA A 34 15.54 -10.15 -5.30
CA ALA A 34 16.13 -9.97 -6.62
C ALA A 34 16.77 -8.57 -6.82
N GLY A 35 16.61 -7.64 -5.87
CA GLY A 35 17.08 -6.26 -5.98
C GLY A 35 16.21 -5.35 -6.85
N ASN A 36 15.05 -5.84 -7.33
CA ASN A 36 14.14 -5.08 -8.19
C ASN A 36 13.46 -3.93 -7.45
N LEU A 37 13.54 -3.90 -6.12
CA LEU A 37 12.92 -2.89 -5.27
C LEU A 37 13.94 -1.94 -4.62
N ASP A 38 15.22 -1.99 -5.00
CA ASP A 38 16.31 -1.21 -4.40
C ASP A 38 16.15 0.32 -4.58
N PHE A 39 15.24 0.74 -5.46
CA PHE A 39 14.87 2.15 -5.62
C PHE A 39 13.95 2.68 -4.50
N LEU A 40 13.47 1.81 -3.59
CA LEU A 40 12.65 2.19 -2.44
C LEU A 40 13.51 2.47 -1.22
N ASP A 41 13.16 3.50 -0.44
CA ASP A 41 13.76 3.72 0.88
C ASP A 41 13.32 2.65 1.90
N GLY A 42 12.16 2.01 1.66
CA GLY A 42 11.75 0.83 2.40
C GLY A 42 10.27 0.50 2.28
N ALA A 43 9.74 -0.20 3.28
CA ALA A 43 8.43 -0.83 3.20
C ALA A 43 7.62 -0.75 4.50
N VAL A 44 6.29 -0.73 4.33
CA VAL A 44 5.31 -0.70 5.42
C VAL A 44 4.37 -1.89 5.28
N PHE A 45 4.18 -2.63 6.38
CA PHE A 45 3.42 -3.87 6.44
C PHE A 45 2.21 -3.75 7.36
N PRO A 46 1.00 -3.53 6.81
CA PRO A 46 -0.23 -3.64 7.57
C PRO A 46 -0.42 -5.09 8.02
N HIS A 47 -0.50 -5.33 9.32
CA HIS A 47 -0.68 -6.67 9.90
C HIS A 47 -2.15 -7.11 9.78
N THR A 48 -2.58 -7.37 8.53
CA THR A 48 -3.96 -7.75 8.18
C THR A 48 -4.16 -9.26 8.13
N CYS A 49 -3.11 -10.03 7.86
CA CYS A 49 -3.14 -11.50 7.86
C CYS A 49 -1.79 -12.07 8.31
N ASP A 50 -1.77 -13.34 8.69
CA ASP A 50 -0.55 -14.01 9.17
C ASP A 50 0.56 -14.04 8.12
N SER A 51 0.21 -14.20 6.83
CA SER A 51 1.19 -14.16 5.75
C SER A 51 1.89 -12.80 5.63
N MET A 52 1.15 -11.70 5.83
CA MET A 52 1.72 -10.35 5.78
C MET A 52 2.59 -10.06 7.01
N GLN A 53 2.17 -10.54 8.19
CA GLN A 53 2.99 -10.47 9.41
C GLN A 53 4.31 -11.21 9.24
N ARG A 54 4.27 -12.45 8.73
CA ARG A 54 5.48 -13.24 8.46
C ARG A 54 6.35 -12.62 7.37
N LEU A 55 5.75 -12.05 6.32
CA LEU A 55 6.50 -11.32 5.31
C LEU A 55 7.31 -10.19 5.93
N SER A 56 6.71 -9.40 6.83
CA SER A 56 7.42 -8.30 7.48
C SER A 56 8.68 -8.75 8.23
N ASP A 57 8.57 -9.84 9.01
CA ASP A 57 9.70 -10.40 9.75
C ASP A 57 10.80 -10.92 8.81
N ILE A 58 10.40 -11.67 7.78
CA ILE A 58 11.34 -12.21 6.78
C ILE A 58 12.02 -11.08 6.01
N TRP A 59 11.26 -10.06 5.61
CA TRP A 59 11.77 -8.87 4.93
C TRP A 59 12.85 -8.20 5.77
N ARG A 60 12.58 -7.92 7.04
CA ARG A 60 13.54 -7.26 7.93
C ARG A 60 14.84 -8.04 8.12
N ILE A 61 14.79 -9.38 8.08
CA ILE A 61 15.97 -10.23 8.28
C ILE A 61 16.80 -10.37 6.99
N ASN A 62 16.16 -10.35 5.81
CA ASN A 62 16.80 -10.71 4.54
C ASN A 62 17.04 -9.54 3.59
N THR A 63 16.68 -8.32 3.99
CA THR A 63 16.85 -7.11 3.17
C THR A 63 17.55 -6.01 3.96
N SER A 64 18.07 -5.01 3.25
CA SER A 64 18.82 -3.88 3.82
C SER A 64 18.10 -2.53 3.69
N PHE A 65 16.78 -2.54 3.50
CA PHE A 65 15.97 -1.31 3.43
C PHE A 65 16.07 -0.50 4.72
N SER A 66 16.21 0.83 4.60
CA SER A 66 16.39 1.72 5.76
C SER A 66 15.09 1.91 6.52
N LEU A 67 13.96 1.98 5.81
CA LEU A 67 12.63 2.09 6.38
C LEU A 67 11.94 0.73 6.49
N HIS A 68 11.48 0.40 7.70
CA HIS A 68 10.63 -0.76 7.97
C HIS A 68 9.58 -0.36 9.00
N GLY A 69 8.30 -0.56 8.66
CA GLY A 69 7.19 -0.17 9.54
C GLY A 69 6.08 -1.21 9.60
N ASP A 70 5.74 -1.66 10.81
CA ASP A 70 4.58 -2.51 11.05
C ASP A 70 3.37 -1.68 11.49
N LEU A 71 2.24 -1.88 10.82
CA LEU A 71 0.97 -1.24 11.17
C LEU A 71 -0.01 -2.27 11.75
N VAL A 72 -0.13 -2.29 13.07
CA VAL A 72 -1.07 -3.15 13.80
C VAL A 72 -2.36 -2.39 14.02
N LEU A 73 -3.33 -2.61 13.14
CA LEU A 73 -4.64 -1.96 13.20
C LEU A 73 -5.60 -2.73 14.13
N PRO A 74 -6.60 -2.05 14.73
CA PRO A 74 -7.56 -2.73 15.59
C PRO A 74 -8.39 -3.77 14.80
N VAL A 75 -8.60 -4.93 15.42
CA VAL A 75 -9.43 -6.00 14.83
C VAL A 75 -10.93 -5.73 15.03
N LYS A 76 -11.31 -5.11 16.15
CA LYS A 76 -12.68 -4.64 16.42
C LYS A 76 -12.79 -3.18 16.00
N LEU A 77 -13.73 -2.84 15.12
CA LEU A 77 -13.83 -1.49 14.53
C LEU A 77 -14.99 -0.64 15.08
N ASN A 78 -15.82 -1.22 15.95
CA ASN A 78 -17.08 -0.63 16.39
C ASN A 78 -17.06 -0.10 17.82
N THR A 79 -15.88 0.13 18.41
CA THR A 79 -15.73 0.67 19.77
C THR A 79 -14.94 1.96 19.75
N ASP A 80 -15.20 2.85 20.70
CA ASP A 80 -14.43 4.10 20.80
C ASP A 80 -12.98 3.84 21.18
N THR A 81 -12.71 2.82 22.00
CA THR A 81 -11.35 2.38 22.31
C THR A 81 -10.58 1.96 21.07
N ALA A 82 -11.22 1.30 20.09
CA ALA A 82 -10.57 0.94 18.84
C ALA A 82 -10.22 2.16 18.00
N LYS A 83 -11.09 3.18 17.96
CA LYS A 83 -10.80 4.45 17.28
C LYS A 83 -9.59 5.14 17.92
N THR A 84 -9.57 5.26 19.24
CA THR A 84 -8.44 5.86 19.97
C THR A 84 -7.15 5.11 19.68
N TYR A 85 -7.16 3.79 19.80
CA TYR A 85 -6.00 2.95 19.48
C TYR A 85 -5.50 3.14 18.04
N MET A 86 -6.40 3.17 17.07
CA MET A 86 -6.03 3.41 15.67
C MET A 86 -5.34 4.77 15.48
N VAL A 87 -5.87 5.83 16.10
CA VAL A 87 -5.27 7.16 16.04
C VAL A 87 -3.87 7.16 16.66
N ASP A 88 -3.68 6.49 17.80
CA ASP A 88 -2.39 6.41 18.47
C ASP A 88 -1.35 5.64 17.63
N VAL A 89 -1.75 4.53 17.01
CA VAL A 89 -0.91 3.75 16.08
C VAL A 89 -0.49 4.61 14.89
N LEU A 90 -1.42 5.35 14.28
CA LEU A 90 -1.13 6.20 13.13
C LEU A 90 -0.21 7.38 13.49
N LYS A 91 -0.42 8.01 14.66
CA LYS A 91 0.47 9.09 15.14
C LYS A 91 1.89 8.59 15.39
N LEU A 92 2.02 7.44 16.06
CA LEU A 92 3.33 6.83 16.32
C LEU A 92 4.03 6.45 15.01
N PHE A 93 3.29 5.88 14.06
CA PHE A 93 3.81 5.54 12.74
C PHE A 93 4.28 6.78 11.97
N MET A 94 3.48 7.84 11.96
CA MET A 94 3.83 9.13 11.33
C MET A 94 5.11 9.70 11.93
N GLN A 95 5.22 9.75 13.25
CA GLN A 95 6.41 10.24 13.94
C GLN A 95 7.66 9.45 13.56
N ARG A 96 7.61 8.11 13.67
CA ARG A 96 8.75 7.23 13.35
C ARG A 96 9.18 7.34 11.89
N THR A 97 8.21 7.41 10.98
CA THR A 97 8.47 7.55 9.55
C THR A 97 9.17 8.88 9.26
N GLY A 98 8.70 9.98 9.87
CA GLY A 98 9.37 11.27 9.78
C GLY A 98 10.81 11.25 10.30
N GLU A 99 11.02 10.66 11.48
CA GLU A 99 12.36 10.50 12.08
C GLU A 99 13.31 9.68 11.18
N GLN A 100 12.84 8.55 10.64
CA GLN A 100 13.64 7.67 9.77
C GLN A 100 13.98 8.31 8.42
N LEU A 101 13.08 9.11 7.87
CA LEU A 101 13.28 9.82 6.60
C LEU A 101 13.95 11.19 6.78
N GLY A 102 14.15 11.66 8.01
CA GLY A 102 14.70 12.98 8.29
C GLY A 102 13.77 14.14 7.88
N VAL A 103 12.45 13.91 7.87
CA VAL A 103 11.43 14.90 7.48
C VAL A 103 10.44 15.14 8.61
N VAL A 104 9.86 16.34 8.64
CA VAL A 104 8.77 16.68 9.55
C VAL A 104 7.46 16.60 8.78
N ILE A 105 6.56 15.71 9.21
CA ILE A 105 5.21 15.61 8.64
C ILE A 105 4.30 16.55 9.42
N THR A 106 3.79 17.59 8.75
CA THR A 106 2.94 18.61 9.36
C THR A 106 1.45 18.28 9.25
N GLY A 107 0.61 19.01 9.99
CA GLY A 107 -0.84 18.91 9.84
C GLY A 107 -1.33 19.38 8.46
N GLU A 108 -0.65 20.35 7.84
CA GLU A 108 -0.98 20.82 6.49
C GLU A 108 -0.67 19.75 5.43
N ASP A 109 0.45 19.03 5.58
CA ASP A 109 0.79 17.89 4.71
C ASP A 109 -0.28 16.80 4.79
N LEU A 110 -0.75 16.50 6.00
CA LEU A 110 -1.77 15.49 6.22
C LEU A 110 -3.13 15.91 5.63
N GLU A 111 -3.55 17.16 5.83
CA GLU A 111 -4.77 17.71 5.25
C GLU A 111 -4.73 17.66 3.72
N LYS A 112 -3.61 18.07 3.12
CA LYS A 112 -3.39 18.00 1.67
C LYS A 112 -3.51 16.55 1.17
N ALA A 113 -2.82 15.61 1.82
CA ALA A 113 -2.86 14.20 1.43
C ALA A 113 -4.27 13.58 1.58
N ILE A 114 -5.04 13.98 2.60
CA ILE A 114 -6.44 13.57 2.78
C ILE A 114 -7.30 14.08 1.61
N GLN A 115 -7.15 15.34 1.22
CA GLN A 115 -7.90 15.95 0.12
C GLN A 115 -7.59 15.25 -1.21
N GLU A 116 -6.30 15.05 -1.53
CA GLU A 116 -5.88 14.33 -2.73
C GLU A 116 -6.42 12.90 -2.77
N THR A 117 -6.31 12.16 -1.66
CA THR A 117 -6.83 10.79 -1.55
C THR A 117 -8.35 10.74 -1.72
N ASN A 118 -9.08 11.72 -1.18
CA ASN A 118 -10.53 11.80 -1.33
C ASN A 118 -10.94 12.14 -2.77
N SER A 119 -10.20 13.00 -3.46
CA SER A 119 -10.40 13.28 -4.89
C SER A 119 -10.17 12.02 -5.73
N ILE A 120 -9.13 11.24 -5.45
CA ILE A 120 -8.87 9.96 -6.14
C ILE A 120 -10.05 9.01 -5.96
N ARG A 121 -10.50 8.80 -4.72
CA ARG A 121 -11.65 7.94 -4.41
C ARG A 121 -12.90 8.41 -5.13
N LYS A 122 -13.15 9.72 -5.15
CA LYS A 122 -14.29 10.30 -5.86
C LYS A 122 -14.23 9.98 -7.36
N ALA A 123 -13.10 10.19 -8.02
CA ALA A 123 -12.96 9.91 -9.44
C ALA A 123 -13.15 8.41 -9.76
N LEU A 124 -12.62 7.50 -8.94
CA LEU A 124 -12.88 6.06 -9.08
C LEU A 124 -14.37 5.71 -8.89
N CYS A 125 -15.05 6.33 -7.93
CA CYS A 125 -16.50 6.16 -7.75
C CYS A 125 -17.30 6.70 -8.94
N ASP A 126 -16.89 7.84 -9.50
CA ASP A 126 -17.54 8.44 -10.66
C ASP A 126 -17.38 7.54 -11.90
N LEU A 127 -16.20 6.95 -12.11
CA LEU A 127 -15.97 5.92 -13.13
C LEU A 127 -16.85 4.67 -12.93
N ALA A 128 -16.96 4.17 -11.69
CA ALA A 128 -17.81 3.05 -11.38
C ALA A 128 -19.30 3.37 -11.69
N ALA A 129 -19.77 4.56 -11.31
CA ALA A 129 -21.13 5.03 -11.60
C ALA A 129 -21.37 5.23 -13.11
N MET A 130 -20.36 5.66 -13.88
CA MET A 130 -20.45 5.70 -15.35
C MET A 130 -20.65 4.30 -15.93
N ARG A 131 -19.88 3.31 -15.46
CA ARG A 131 -20.01 1.91 -15.88
C ARG A 131 -21.38 1.32 -15.53
N GLU A 132 -21.94 1.67 -14.38
CA GLU A 132 -23.28 1.24 -13.97
C GLU A 132 -24.38 1.83 -14.86
N ARG A 133 -24.28 3.13 -15.18
CA ARG A 133 -25.26 3.82 -16.04
C ARG A 133 -25.17 3.40 -17.50
N SER A 134 -23.98 3.10 -18.00
CA SER A 134 -23.74 2.70 -19.38
C SER A 134 -22.78 1.50 -19.43
N PRO A 135 -23.32 0.28 -19.34
CA PRO A 135 -22.52 -0.93 -19.46
C PRO A 135 -21.72 -0.94 -20.76
N GLY A 136 -20.39 -0.96 -20.67
CA GLY A 136 -19.47 -0.91 -21.80
C GLY A 136 -18.77 0.44 -22.03
N ALA A 137 -19.19 1.52 -21.35
CA ALA A 137 -18.50 2.80 -21.41
C ALA A 137 -17.10 2.78 -20.76
N VAL A 138 -16.92 1.92 -19.75
CA VAL A 138 -15.63 1.64 -19.10
C VAL A 138 -15.50 0.13 -18.98
N SER A 139 -14.44 -0.44 -19.55
CA SER A 139 -14.20 -1.87 -19.45
C SER A 139 -13.75 -2.27 -18.05
N GLY A 140 -13.87 -3.55 -17.70
CA GLY A 140 -13.37 -4.05 -16.41
C GLY A 140 -11.84 -3.91 -16.30
N SER A 141 -11.12 -4.08 -17.41
CA SER A 141 -9.67 -3.86 -17.47
C SER A 141 -9.30 -2.40 -17.24
N ASP A 142 -10.03 -1.45 -17.84
CA ASP A 142 -9.74 -0.01 -17.64
C ASP A 142 -9.98 0.39 -16.19
N MET A 143 -11.05 -0.13 -15.57
CA MET A 143 -11.33 0.10 -14.15
C MET A 143 -10.21 -0.47 -13.26
N TYR A 144 -9.70 -1.66 -13.56
CA TYR A 144 -8.59 -2.27 -12.85
C TYR A 144 -7.30 -1.43 -13.00
N VAL A 145 -6.96 -1.04 -14.23
CA VAL A 145 -5.78 -0.21 -14.51
C VAL A 145 -5.87 1.13 -13.79
N ALA A 146 -7.03 1.80 -13.85
CA ALA A 146 -7.24 3.08 -13.15
C ALA A 146 -7.04 2.93 -11.63
N ALA A 147 -7.60 1.88 -11.02
CA ALA A 147 -7.45 1.62 -9.60
C ALA A 147 -5.99 1.27 -9.21
N CYS A 148 -5.29 0.45 -10.00
CA CYS A 148 -3.89 0.13 -9.75
C CYS A 148 -2.99 1.36 -9.93
N ALA A 149 -3.20 2.13 -10.99
CA ALA A 149 -2.46 3.37 -11.26
C ALA A 149 -2.61 4.36 -10.09
N SER A 150 -3.81 4.49 -9.51
CA SER A 150 -4.07 5.38 -8.37
C SER A 150 -3.32 4.98 -7.09
N MET A 151 -2.74 3.77 -7.04
CA MET A 151 -1.97 3.26 -5.91
C MET A 151 -0.45 3.26 -6.16
N ILE A 152 -0.03 3.52 -7.40
CA ILE A 152 1.39 3.47 -7.82
C ILE A 152 1.91 4.87 -8.17
N MET A 153 1.10 5.67 -8.87
CA MET A 153 1.46 7.03 -9.32
C MET A 153 1.37 8.05 -8.17
N ALA A 154 1.99 9.21 -8.39
CA ALA A 154 1.77 10.35 -7.51
C ALA A 154 0.29 10.79 -7.58
N PRO A 155 -0.35 11.13 -6.45
CA PRO A 155 -1.76 11.52 -6.43
C PRO A 155 -2.13 12.63 -7.43
N SER A 156 -1.30 13.68 -7.52
CA SER A 156 -1.52 14.80 -8.43
C SER A 156 -1.47 14.37 -9.91
N GLU A 157 -0.49 13.56 -10.29
CA GLU A 157 -0.32 13.08 -11.67
C GLU A 157 -1.49 12.19 -12.12
N TRP A 158 -1.95 11.32 -11.21
CA TRP A 158 -3.13 10.50 -11.47
C TRP A 158 -4.39 11.36 -11.64
N LEU A 159 -4.57 12.38 -10.79
CA LEU A 159 -5.71 13.29 -10.88
C LEU A 159 -5.68 14.11 -12.18
N ASP A 160 -4.50 14.58 -12.61
CA ASP A 160 -4.34 15.29 -13.88
C ASP A 160 -4.73 14.40 -15.06
N THR A 161 -4.32 13.12 -15.05
CA THR A 161 -4.68 12.13 -16.07
C THR A 161 -6.18 11.86 -16.12
N MET A 162 -6.87 11.92 -14.99
CA MET A 162 -8.32 11.70 -14.93
C MET A 162 -9.15 12.92 -15.35
N ASN A 163 -8.56 14.11 -15.34
CA ASN A 163 -9.22 15.37 -15.68
C ASN A 163 -8.93 15.86 -17.10
N SER A 164 -7.93 15.29 -17.78
CA SER A 164 -7.57 15.55 -19.18
C SER A 164 -8.49 14.84 -20.17
#